data_AF-A0A2D6QCW8-F1
#
_entry.id   AF-A0A2D6QCW8-F1
#
_cell.length_a   1.000
_cell.length_b   1.000
_cell.length_c   1.000
_cell.angle_alpha   90.00
_cell.angle_beta   90.00
_cell.angle_gamma   90.00
#
_symmetry.space_group_name_H-M   'P 1'
#
loop_
_entity.id
_entity.type
_entity.pdbx_description
1 polymer ?
#
loop_
_entity_poly.entity_id
_entity_poly.type
_entity_poly.pdbx_seq_one_letter_code
_entity_poly.pdbx_strand_id
1 'polypeptide(L)'
;MQLKPLHTLLALGLTASAFGDTWVIDDDPGPGVDFPDIPQAIAASHSGDVLLIRPGAYSAFTLSKGLTLLGSKGATVASGARIQSMPARQTAILTDLTLDNLLIKACDGPILLDRIKFKTLGTKGNRLWIDNSLDVRVHRTSATSRDAWYTAALVVSSRVEFVECTFRGGREYDDNGEAGGPAMRINQSRVHFALPNIVGGRGDDNWTTCGFPNSDAGDGGPGCKAAGSELFVSGRQSDRIKGGFAGYGEQMPCDGYGGDGITMCGGSVLYHQGIPAGGDSDGGGSGYAVNLDCGATGSSPSWAAPSLQRTGADNETRIVIHGAPGGSVRLYGGSEAIVQNTAPSKIEWLTRTQWVKDLGTLNSKGTMTYTFDGPHRMKRDSKGAHLVLQVTVVDPSGVTQRSNSLPVILR
;
A
#
# COMPACT_ATOMS: atom_id res chain seq x y z
N MET A 1 32.15 50.61 -25.87
CA MET A 1 31.71 49.25 -26.25
C MET A 1 30.40 48.98 -25.51
N GLN A 2 29.25 49.20 -26.15
CA GLN A 2 27.92 49.10 -25.51
C GLN A 2 27.44 47.64 -25.55
N LEU A 3 27.28 47.02 -24.39
CA LEU A 3 26.66 45.71 -24.24
C LEU A 3 25.14 45.83 -24.43
N LYS A 4 24.61 45.19 -25.47
CA LYS A 4 23.16 45.10 -25.71
C LYS A 4 22.53 44.10 -24.71
N PRO A 5 21.41 44.45 -24.06
CA PRO A 5 20.71 43.52 -23.17
C PRO A 5 19.97 42.45 -23.99
N LEU A 6 20.41 41.19 -23.85
CA LEU A 6 19.76 40.02 -24.44
C LEU A 6 18.47 39.74 -23.64
N HIS A 7 17.33 40.16 -24.18
CA HIS A 7 16.02 39.87 -23.60
C HIS A 7 15.63 38.44 -23.98
N THR A 8 15.98 37.47 -23.13
CA THR A 8 15.50 36.09 -23.25
C THR A 8 14.01 36.05 -22.91
N LEU A 9 13.17 36.08 -23.95
CA LEU A 9 11.72 35.93 -23.83
C LEU A 9 11.42 34.47 -23.43
N LEU A 10 11.26 34.22 -22.14
CA LEU A 10 10.85 32.91 -21.61
C LEU A 10 9.36 32.71 -21.88
N ALA A 11 9.03 32.10 -23.02
CA ALA A 11 7.66 31.69 -23.31
C ALA A 11 7.25 30.54 -22.38
N LEU A 12 6.49 30.86 -21.32
CA LEU A 12 5.79 29.85 -20.52
C LEU A 12 4.71 29.19 -21.40
N GLY A 13 5.08 28.08 -22.03
CA GLY A 13 4.11 27.20 -22.70
C GLY A 13 3.21 26.56 -21.64
N LEU A 14 2.01 27.08 -21.47
CA LEU A 14 0.93 26.37 -20.79
C LEU A 14 0.55 25.16 -21.66
N THR A 15 1.16 24.01 -21.37
CA THR A 15 0.70 22.73 -21.92
C THR A 15 -0.66 22.44 -21.30
N ALA A 16 -1.73 22.70 -22.03
CA ALA A 16 -3.04 22.18 -21.66
C ALA A 16 -2.91 20.66 -21.54
N SER A 17 -3.21 20.11 -20.37
CA SER A 17 -3.27 18.66 -20.21
C SER A 17 -4.42 18.20 -21.10
N ALA A 18 -4.09 17.59 -22.24
CA ALA A 18 -5.10 16.95 -23.07
C ALA A 18 -5.81 15.91 -22.21
N PHE A 19 -7.15 15.91 -22.25
CA PHE A 19 -7.91 14.81 -21.68
C PHE A 19 -7.55 13.56 -22.48
N GLY A 20 -7.11 12.50 -21.79
CA GLY A 20 -6.81 11.23 -22.44
C GLY A 20 -8.08 10.59 -22.98
N ASP A 21 -7.91 9.75 -24.00
CA ASP A 21 -8.99 8.97 -24.57
C ASP A 21 -9.47 7.91 -23.57
N THR A 22 -10.70 7.44 -23.74
CA THR A 22 -11.26 6.34 -22.95
C THR A 22 -11.48 5.13 -23.85
N TRP A 23 -10.91 3.99 -23.46
CA TRP A 23 -10.98 2.74 -24.20
C TRP A 23 -11.70 1.67 -23.39
N VAL A 24 -12.65 0.97 -24.02
CA VAL A 24 -13.40 -0.15 -23.43
C VAL A 24 -12.73 -1.45 -23.81
N ILE A 25 -12.41 -2.25 -22.79
CA ILE A 25 -11.76 -3.55 -22.92
C ILE A 25 -12.72 -4.62 -22.41
N ASP A 26 -12.92 -5.66 -23.22
CA ASP A 26 -13.83 -6.78 -22.96
C ASP A 26 -13.25 -8.04 -23.63
N ASP A 27 -13.15 -9.17 -22.95
CA ASP A 27 -12.63 -10.40 -23.54
C ASP A 27 -13.59 -11.02 -24.58
N ASP A 28 -14.86 -10.60 -24.56
CA ASP A 28 -15.86 -10.91 -25.57
C ASP A 28 -15.99 -9.76 -26.59
N PRO A 29 -15.44 -9.89 -27.82
CA PRO A 29 -15.52 -8.82 -28.81
C PRO A 29 -16.97 -8.57 -29.25
N GLY A 30 -17.33 -7.29 -29.39
CA GLY A 30 -18.67 -6.89 -29.82
C GLY A 30 -18.87 -5.37 -29.94
N PRO A 31 -20.08 -4.90 -30.28
CA PRO A 31 -20.37 -3.47 -30.33
C PRO A 31 -20.05 -2.76 -29.02
N GLY A 32 -19.27 -1.66 -29.10
CA GLY A 32 -18.87 -0.88 -27.92
C GLY A 32 -17.69 -1.46 -27.14
N VAL A 33 -16.94 -2.40 -27.74
CA VAL A 33 -15.63 -2.88 -27.27
C VAL A 33 -14.57 -2.34 -28.22
N ASP A 34 -13.56 -1.67 -27.68
CA ASP A 34 -12.45 -1.12 -28.48
C ASP A 34 -11.32 -2.14 -28.63
N PHE A 35 -11.05 -2.92 -27.58
CA PHE A 35 -10.00 -3.94 -27.58
C PHE A 35 -10.46 -5.23 -26.87
N PRO A 36 -10.10 -6.42 -27.40
CA PRO A 36 -10.39 -7.68 -26.74
C PRO A 36 -9.47 -8.02 -25.55
N ASP A 37 -8.38 -7.26 -25.35
CA ASP A 37 -7.41 -7.55 -24.29
C ASP A 37 -6.62 -6.30 -23.84
N ILE A 38 -6.07 -6.35 -22.62
CA ILE A 38 -5.35 -5.25 -21.97
C ILE A 38 -4.04 -4.89 -22.71
N PRO A 39 -3.17 -5.83 -23.13
CA PRO A 39 -1.91 -5.49 -23.80
C PRO A 39 -2.11 -4.71 -25.10
N GLN A 40 -3.16 -5.03 -25.86
CA GLN A 40 -3.49 -4.36 -27.11
C GLN A 40 -3.95 -2.91 -26.85
N ALA A 41 -4.80 -2.70 -25.85
CA ALA A 41 -5.23 -1.38 -25.44
C ALA A 41 -4.04 -0.53 -24.94
N ILE A 42 -3.16 -1.10 -24.12
CA ILE A 42 -1.94 -0.41 -23.66
C ILE A 42 -1.06 0.00 -24.84
N ALA A 43 -0.91 -0.86 -25.87
CA ALA A 43 -0.11 -0.53 -27.05
C ALA A 43 -0.68 0.68 -27.80
N ALA A 44 -2.01 0.75 -27.96
CA ALA A 44 -2.70 1.82 -28.67
C ALA A 44 -2.85 3.13 -27.86
N SER A 45 -2.79 3.07 -26.53
CA SER A 45 -3.06 4.22 -25.66
C SER A 45 -1.89 5.21 -25.56
N HIS A 46 -2.21 6.47 -25.27
CA HIS A 46 -1.27 7.52 -24.89
C HIS A 46 -1.24 7.74 -23.37
N SER A 47 -0.20 8.41 -22.87
CA SER A 47 -0.16 8.77 -21.44
C SER A 47 -1.33 9.70 -21.10
N GLY A 48 -2.06 9.38 -20.03
CA GLY A 48 -3.27 10.08 -19.60
C GLY A 48 -4.56 9.36 -19.97
N ASP A 49 -4.52 8.36 -20.87
CA ASP A 49 -5.70 7.60 -21.28
C ASP A 49 -6.28 6.74 -20.14
N VAL A 50 -7.56 6.42 -20.27
CA VAL A 50 -8.34 5.61 -19.34
C VAL A 50 -8.75 4.31 -20.02
N LEU A 51 -8.45 3.19 -19.38
CA LEU A 51 -8.81 1.85 -19.79
C LEU A 51 -9.95 1.34 -18.91
N LEU A 52 -11.17 1.27 -19.44
CA LEU A 52 -12.34 0.69 -18.77
C LEU A 52 -12.38 -0.81 -19.04
N ILE A 53 -12.02 -1.61 -18.04
CA ILE A 53 -11.88 -3.07 -18.18
C ILE A 53 -13.13 -3.74 -17.62
N ARG A 54 -13.89 -4.41 -18.49
CA ARG A 54 -15.10 -5.15 -18.11
C ARG A 54 -14.75 -6.46 -17.39
N PRO A 55 -15.71 -7.09 -16.68
CA PRO A 55 -15.48 -8.40 -16.09
C PRO A 55 -15.09 -9.42 -17.19
N GLY A 56 -14.01 -10.17 -16.98
CA GLY A 56 -13.42 -11.02 -18.02
C GLY A 56 -12.06 -11.59 -17.62
N ALA A 57 -11.49 -12.44 -18.47
CA ALA A 57 -10.15 -12.99 -18.31
C ALA A 57 -9.17 -12.40 -19.33
N TYR A 58 -8.13 -11.74 -18.84
CA TYR A 58 -7.18 -10.98 -19.64
C TYR A 58 -5.76 -11.53 -19.52
N SER A 59 -4.95 -11.26 -20.54
CA SER A 59 -3.55 -11.66 -20.56
C SER A 59 -2.69 -10.81 -19.65
N ALA A 60 -1.54 -11.35 -19.24
CA ALA A 60 -0.50 -10.59 -18.55
C ALA A 60 -0.07 -9.37 -19.36
N PHE A 61 0.24 -8.28 -18.67
CA PHE A 61 0.65 -7.03 -19.32
C PHE A 61 1.85 -6.37 -18.65
N THR A 62 2.49 -5.45 -19.38
CA THR A 62 3.51 -4.54 -18.87
C THR A 62 3.08 -3.10 -19.13
N LEU A 63 3.17 -2.26 -18.09
CA LEU A 63 2.84 -0.85 -18.14
C LEU A 63 4.10 0.00 -17.86
N SER A 64 4.41 0.91 -18.78
CA SER A 64 5.58 1.81 -18.70
C SER A 64 5.23 3.27 -19.03
N LYS A 65 3.94 3.59 -19.03
CA LYS A 65 3.39 4.93 -19.28
C LYS A 65 2.21 5.19 -18.36
N GLY A 66 1.94 6.45 -18.05
CA GLY A 66 0.90 6.83 -17.11
C GLY A 66 -0.49 6.57 -17.69
N LEU A 67 -1.12 5.45 -17.32
CA LEU A 67 -2.48 5.09 -17.70
C LEU A 67 -3.34 4.87 -16.45
N THR A 68 -4.65 5.06 -16.62
CA THR A 68 -5.63 4.71 -15.59
C THR A 68 -6.41 3.47 -16.01
N LEU A 69 -6.13 2.32 -15.38
CA LEU A 69 -6.80 1.05 -15.59
C LEU A 69 -7.92 0.90 -14.56
N LEU A 70 -9.16 1.10 -14.99
CA LEU A 70 -10.37 0.95 -14.20
C LEU A 70 -10.98 -0.44 -14.43
N GLY A 71 -10.58 -1.40 -13.60
CA GLY A 71 -11.21 -2.72 -13.53
C GLY A 71 -12.64 -2.65 -13.03
N SER A 72 -13.45 -3.58 -13.52
CA SER A 72 -14.74 -3.92 -12.95
C SER A 72 -14.60 -5.21 -12.12
N LYS A 73 -15.45 -5.38 -11.09
CA LYS A 73 -15.47 -6.62 -10.30
C LYS A 73 -15.62 -7.84 -11.22
N GLY A 74 -14.60 -8.70 -11.22
CA GLY A 74 -14.53 -9.90 -12.09
C GLY A 74 -13.43 -9.82 -13.15
N ALA A 75 -12.87 -8.64 -13.42
CA ALA A 75 -11.72 -8.47 -14.30
C ALA A 75 -10.49 -9.15 -13.69
N THR A 76 -10.00 -10.18 -14.39
CA THR A 76 -8.94 -11.07 -13.91
C THR A 76 -7.79 -11.09 -14.89
N VAL A 77 -6.56 -10.92 -14.42
CA VAL A 77 -5.35 -10.96 -15.23
C VAL A 77 -4.59 -12.24 -14.92
N ALA A 78 -4.37 -13.07 -15.93
CA ALA A 78 -3.59 -14.30 -15.82
C ALA A 78 -2.09 -14.01 -15.83
N SER A 79 -1.30 -14.84 -15.13
CA SER A 79 0.18 -14.86 -15.19
C SER A 79 0.89 -13.57 -14.71
N GLY A 80 0.13 -12.66 -14.08
CA GLY A 80 0.62 -11.47 -13.41
C GLY A 80 0.69 -10.21 -14.27
N ALA A 81 1.10 -9.11 -13.63
CA ALA A 81 1.30 -7.82 -14.28
C ALA A 81 2.64 -7.20 -13.89
N ARG A 82 3.15 -6.30 -14.73
CA ARG A 82 4.36 -5.54 -14.48
C ARG A 82 4.12 -4.05 -14.70
N ILE A 83 4.60 -3.23 -13.78
CA ILE A 83 4.71 -1.78 -13.96
C ILE A 83 6.18 -1.44 -13.81
N GLN A 84 6.80 -0.91 -14.86
CA GLN A 84 8.24 -0.66 -14.81
C GLN A 84 8.63 0.59 -15.59
N SER A 85 9.69 1.25 -15.13
CA SER A 85 10.26 2.42 -15.80
C SER A 85 9.24 3.54 -16.01
N MET A 86 8.33 3.74 -15.04
CA MET A 86 7.33 4.81 -15.12
C MET A 86 8.01 6.17 -15.12
N PRO A 87 7.87 7.00 -16.17
CA PRO A 87 8.52 8.30 -16.21
C PRO A 87 8.06 9.22 -15.08
N ALA A 88 8.96 10.07 -14.60
CA ALA A 88 8.60 11.14 -13.67
C ALA A 88 7.43 11.97 -14.23
N ARG A 89 6.53 12.39 -13.33
CA ARG A 89 5.28 13.13 -13.65
C ARG A 89 4.22 12.35 -14.43
N GLN A 90 4.46 11.08 -14.75
CA GLN A 90 3.40 10.18 -15.20
C GLN A 90 2.90 9.36 -14.01
N THR A 91 1.59 9.14 -13.95
CA THR A 91 0.96 8.37 -12.87
C THR A 91 0.29 7.16 -13.47
N ALA A 92 0.58 5.97 -12.94
CA ALA A 92 -0.19 4.78 -13.24
C ALA A 92 -1.20 4.51 -12.12
N ILE A 93 -2.44 4.23 -12.51
CA ILE A 93 -3.52 3.93 -11.57
C ILE A 93 -4.13 2.60 -11.97
N LEU A 94 -4.16 1.63 -11.06
CA LEU A 94 -4.84 0.35 -11.25
C LEU A 94 -5.91 0.20 -10.17
N THR A 95 -7.13 -0.16 -10.55
CA THR A 95 -8.18 -0.44 -9.58
C THR A 95 -9.07 -1.63 -9.94
N ASP A 96 -9.58 -2.34 -8.93
CA ASP A 96 -10.55 -3.45 -9.06
C ASP A 96 -10.10 -4.58 -10.01
N LEU A 97 -8.80 -4.85 -10.06
CA LEU A 97 -8.25 -5.99 -10.79
C LEU A 97 -7.95 -7.15 -9.84
N THR A 98 -8.21 -8.37 -10.32
CA THR A 98 -7.69 -9.59 -9.70
C THR A 98 -6.44 -10.07 -10.45
N LEU A 99 -5.30 -10.13 -9.76
CA LEU A 99 -3.99 -10.46 -10.34
C LEU A 99 -3.42 -11.73 -9.71
N ASP A 100 -2.54 -12.45 -10.42
CA ASP A 100 -1.76 -13.55 -9.81
C ASP A 100 -0.58 -12.98 -8.99
N ASN A 101 0.15 -12.04 -9.60
CA ASN A 101 1.25 -11.30 -9.00
C ASN A 101 1.43 -9.94 -9.70
N LEU A 102 2.10 -9.00 -9.04
CA LEU A 102 2.41 -7.66 -9.55
C LEU A 102 3.84 -7.29 -9.20
N LEU A 103 4.65 -7.00 -10.21
CA LEU A 103 5.98 -6.40 -10.06
C LEU A 103 5.91 -4.91 -10.39
N ILE A 104 6.38 -4.07 -9.48
CA ILE A 104 6.60 -2.63 -9.67
C ILE A 104 8.09 -2.37 -9.56
N LYS A 105 8.73 -1.85 -10.61
CA LYS A 105 10.18 -1.70 -10.64
C LYS A 105 10.67 -0.43 -11.32
N ALA A 106 11.62 0.27 -10.68
CA ALA A 106 12.31 1.41 -11.29
C ALA A 106 11.35 2.51 -11.77
N CYS A 107 10.35 2.84 -10.95
CA CYS A 107 9.34 3.85 -11.29
C CYS A 107 9.69 5.19 -10.64
N ASP A 108 9.94 6.19 -11.48
CA ASP A 108 10.12 7.58 -11.04
C ASP A 108 8.77 8.30 -10.89
N GLY A 109 7.78 7.87 -11.68
CA GLY A 109 6.40 8.34 -11.60
C GLY A 109 5.57 7.62 -10.53
N PRO A 110 4.57 8.28 -9.92
CA PRO A 110 3.74 7.67 -8.88
C PRO A 110 2.91 6.49 -9.38
N ILE A 111 2.81 5.44 -8.56
CA ILE A 111 1.97 4.27 -8.81
C ILE A 111 0.88 4.18 -7.74
N LEU A 112 -0.39 4.17 -8.17
CA LEU A 112 -1.55 4.06 -7.29
C LEU A 112 -2.26 2.73 -7.55
N LEU A 113 -2.34 1.90 -6.52
CA LEU A 113 -3.12 0.67 -6.51
C LEU A 113 -4.30 0.83 -5.57
N ASP A 114 -5.51 0.53 -6.02
CA ASP A 114 -6.71 0.63 -5.18
C ASP A 114 -7.66 -0.55 -5.40
N ARG A 115 -7.93 -1.32 -4.34
CA ARG A 115 -8.75 -2.55 -4.41
C ARG A 115 -8.18 -3.61 -5.36
N ILE A 116 -6.87 -3.81 -5.33
CA ILE A 116 -6.24 -4.94 -6.02
C ILE A 116 -6.42 -6.20 -5.17
N LYS A 117 -6.82 -7.30 -5.81
CA LYS A 117 -6.92 -8.61 -5.18
C LYS A 117 -5.91 -9.56 -5.79
N PHE A 118 -5.07 -10.18 -4.98
CA PHE A 118 -4.19 -11.23 -5.44
C PHE A 118 -4.83 -12.60 -5.27
N LYS A 119 -4.72 -13.48 -6.27
CA LYS A 119 -5.19 -14.87 -6.16
C LYS A 119 -4.34 -15.64 -5.14
N THR A 120 -5.01 -16.39 -4.27
CA THR A 120 -4.32 -17.24 -3.28
C THR A 120 -3.71 -18.48 -3.92
N LEU A 121 -4.41 -19.04 -4.92
CA LEU A 121 -3.99 -20.21 -5.68
C LEU A 121 -3.32 -19.73 -6.97
N GLY A 122 -2.07 -20.13 -7.19
CA GLY A 122 -1.29 -19.69 -8.35
C GLY A 122 0.20 -19.99 -8.20
N THR A 123 0.99 -19.35 -9.06
CA THR A 123 2.45 -19.47 -9.13
C THR A 123 3.13 -19.22 -7.79
N LYS A 124 4.24 -19.94 -7.56
CA LYS A 124 5.21 -19.65 -6.49
C LYS A 124 5.76 -18.23 -6.71
N GLY A 125 5.95 -17.45 -5.65
CA GLY A 125 6.45 -16.08 -5.76
C GLY A 125 5.79 -15.10 -4.80
N ASN A 126 6.40 -13.92 -4.68
CA ASN A 126 5.78 -12.79 -3.99
C ASN A 126 4.57 -12.29 -4.77
N ARG A 127 3.46 -12.01 -4.08
CA ARG A 127 2.25 -11.50 -4.74
C ARG A 127 2.43 -10.07 -5.19
N LEU A 128 2.97 -9.21 -4.33
CA LEU A 128 3.33 -7.85 -4.65
C LEU A 128 4.84 -7.65 -4.44
N TRP A 129 5.57 -7.29 -5.48
CA TRP A 129 6.99 -6.95 -5.39
C TRP A 129 7.20 -5.52 -5.86
N ILE A 130 7.66 -4.66 -4.96
CA ILE A 130 8.00 -3.26 -5.22
C ILE A 130 9.50 -3.08 -5.06
N ASP A 131 10.18 -2.63 -6.11
CA ASP A 131 11.63 -2.48 -6.18
C ASP A 131 12.03 -1.12 -6.77
N ASN A 132 12.95 -0.43 -6.11
CA ASN A 132 13.57 0.81 -6.59
C ASN A 132 12.56 1.83 -7.15
N SER A 133 11.48 2.13 -6.41
CA SER A 133 10.40 3.00 -6.87
C SER A 133 10.19 4.19 -5.93
N LEU A 134 10.06 5.39 -6.50
CA LEU A 134 10.05 6.65 -5.75
C LEU A 134 8.74 6.91 -4.99
N ASP A 135 7.61 6.40 -5.48
CA ASP A 135 6.31 6.56 -4.82
C ASP A 135 5.32 5.47 -5.25
N VAL A 136 5.02 4.54 -4.35
CA VAL A 136 3.96 3.53 -4.56
C VAL A 136 2.93 3.63 -3.44
N ARG A 137 1.65 3.69 -3.81
CA ARG A 137 0.55 3.88 -2.88
C ARG A 137 -0.47 2.79 -3.07
N VAL A 138 -0.65 1.97 -2.05
CA VAL A 138 -1.43 0.75 -2.09
C VAL A 138 -2.60 0.89 -1.13
N HIS A 139 -3.81 0.87 -1.67
CA HIS A 139 -5.05 1.10 -0.93
C HIS A 139 -5.96 -0.10 -1.03
N ARG A 140 -6.57 -0.49 0.10
CA ARG A 140 -7.66 -1.48 0.17
C ARG A 140 -7.36 -2.78 -0.59
N THR A 141 -6.09 -3.15 -0.59
CA THR A 141 -5.56 -4.26 -1.38
C THR A 141 -5.32 -5.45 -0.47
N SER A 142 -5.56 -6.66 -1.00
CA SER A 142 -5.40 -7.89 -0.23
C SER A 142 -4.53 -8.90 -0.95
N ALA A 143 -3.55 -9.47 -0.25
CA ALA A 143 -2.77 -10.59 -0.74
C ALA A 143 -2.52 -11.63 0.35
N THR A 144 -2.39 -12.89 -0.06
CA THR A 144 -2.01 -14.00 0.80
C THR A 144 -0.95 -14.80 0.05
N SER A 145 0.22 -14.95 0.67
CA SER A 145 1.20 -15.91 0.15
C SER A 145 0.70 -17.31 0.47
N ARG A 146 0.97 -18.25 -0.45
CA ARG A 146 0.62 -19.65 -0.22
C ARG A 146 1.71 -20.38 0.55
N ASP A 147 2.95 -20.05 0.28
CA ASP A 147 4.14 -20.84 0.61
C ASP A 147 5.03 -20.01 1.55
N ALA A 148 5.58 -20.65 2.58
CA ALA A 148 6.30 -20.00 3.66
C ALA A 148 7.58 -19.27 3.20
N TRP A 149 8.10 -19.63 2.03
CA TRP A 149 9.31 -19.05 1.47
C TRP A 149 9.05 -17.67 0.87
N TYR A 150 7.79 -17.37 0.53
CA TYR A 150 7.36 -16.13 -0.11
C TYR A 150 6.55 -15.23 0.82
N THR A 151 6.54 -13.95 0.45
CA THR A 151 5.76 -12.92 1.15
C THR A 151 4.54 -12.52 0.36
N ALA A 152 3.51 -12.04 1.07
CA ALA A 152 2.41 -11.35 0.41
C ALA A 152 2.89 -10.04 -0.23
N ALA A 153 3.82 -9.32 0.42
CA ALA A 153 4.47 -8.15 -0.17
C ALA A 153 5.98 -8.07 0.15
N LEU A 154 6.79 -7.86 -0.90
CA LEU A 154 8.21 -7.56 -0.81
C LEU A 154 8.46 -6.12 -1.27
N VAL A 155 9.09 -5.32 -0.42
CA VAL A 155 9.43 -3.91 -0.70
C VAL A 155 10.94 -3.73 -0.57
N VAL A 156 11.59 -3.24 -1.62
CA VAL A 156 13.04 -3.05 -1.68
C VAL A 156 13.36 -1.66 -2.22
N SER A 157 14.23 -0.92 -1.53
CA SER A 157 14.75 0.39 -1.95
C SER A 157 13.67 1.35 -2.46
N SER A 158 12.51 1.38 -1.78
CA SER A 158 11.33 2.09 -2.26
C SER A 158 10.66 2.92 -1.17
N ARG A 159 9.86 3.90 -1.59
CA ARG A 159 8.91 4.61 -0.72
C ARG A 159 7.50 4.09 -0.97
N VAL A 160 6.85 3.54 0.05
CA VAL A 160 5.54 2.89 -0.10
C VAL A 160 4.55 3.29 0.98
N GLU A 161 3.29 3.52 0.59
CA GLU A 161 2.14 3.59 1.48
C GLU A 161 1.25 2.35 1.36
N PHE A 162 0.89 1.75 2.49
CA PHE A 162 -0.13 0.71 2.58
C PHE A 162 -1.27 1.20 3.47
N VAL A 163 -2.44 1.40 2.88
CA VAL A 163 -3.60 1.98 3.55
C VAL A 163 -4.78 1.02 3.45
N GLU A 164 -5.32 0.59 4.59
CA GLU A 164 -6.41 -0.39 4.67
C GLU A 164 -6.10 -1.71 3.93
N CYS A 165 -4.83 -2.11 3.92
CA CYS A 165 -4.38 -3.33 3.27
C CYS A 165 -4.48 -4.56 4.18
N THR A 166 -4.78 -5.71 3.58
CA THR A 166 -4.76 -7.00 4.27
C THR A 166 -3.70 -7.91 3.67
N PHE A 167 -2.67 -8.26 4.43
CA PHE A 167 -1.60 -9.13 3.97
C PHE A 167 -1.43 -10.33 4.90
N ARG A 168 -1.27 -11.51 4.32
CA ARG A 168 -1.03 -12.75 5.07
C ARG A 168 0.19 -13.51 4.55
N GLY A 169 1.07 -13.90 5.47
CA GLY A 169 2.21 -14.77 5.17
C GLY A 169 1.77 -16.17 4.73
N GLY A 170 2.67 -16.89 4.06
CA GLY A 170 2.41 -18.24 3.58
C GLY A 170 2.64 -19.30 4.64
N ARG A 171 2.04 -20.48 4.45
CA ARG A 171 2.18 -21.65 5.30
C ARG A 171 2.64 -22.82 4.42
N GLU A 172 3.58 -23.62 4.89
CA GLU A 172 3.91 -24.92 4.26
C GLU A 172 2.76 -25.92 4.49
N TYR A 173 2.55 -26.87 3.57
CA TYR A 173 1.47 -27.88 3.68
C TYR A 173 2.03 -29.31 3.77
N ASP A 174 3.31 -29.45 4.08
CA ASP A 174 4.04 -30.71 3.90
C ASP A 174 4.29 -31.44 5.25
N ASP A 175 3.73 -30.95 6.36
CA ASP A 175 3.81 -31.50 7.73
C ASP A 175 5.25 -31.75 8.23
N ASN A 176 6.20 -30.94 7.74
CA ASN A 176 7.64 -31.09 8.01
C ASN A 176 8.16 -30.12 9.08
N GLY A 177 7.26 -29.48 9.85
CA GLY A 177 7.65 -28.50 10.86
C GLY A 177 8.29 -27.22 10.28
N GLU A 178 7.94 -26.84 9.05
CA GLU A 178 8.50 -25.63 8.44
C GLU A 178 7.92 -24.36 9.07
N ALA A 179 8.79 -23.38 9.33
CA ALA A 179 8.36 -22.09 9.86
C ALA A 179 7.49 -21.33 8.86
N GLY A 180 6.48 -20.62 9.34
CA GLY A 180 5.61 -19.78 8.53
C GLY A 180 6.35 -18.62 7.89
N GLY A 181 5.88 -18.20 6.72
CA GLY A 181 6.47 -17.08 5.98
C GLY A 181 6.07 -15.72 6.55
N PRO A 182 6.94 -14.69 6.44
CA PRO A 182 6.53 -13.33 6.76
C PRO A 182 5.39 -12.85 5.85
N ALA A 183 4.45 -12.07 6.39
CA ALA A 183 3.46 -11.43 5.53
C ALA A 183 4.12 -10.38 4.63
N MET A 184 5.05 -9.61 5.19
CA MET A 184 5.78 -8.57 4.49
C MET A 184 7.28 -8.60 4.79
N ARG A 185 8.09 -8.38 3.75
CA ARG A 185 9.54 -8.11 3.88
C ARG A 185 9.85 -6.73 3.32
N ILE A 186 10.59 -5.93 4.09
CA ILE A 186 10.90 -4.53 3.77
C ILE A 186 12.41 -4.33 3.92
N ASN A 187 13.09 -4.01 2.83
CA ASN A 187 14.54 -3.85 2.81
C ASN A 187 14.91 -2.46 2.29
N GLN A 188 15.73 -1.73 3.05
CA GLN A 188 16.27 -0.42 2.66
C GLN A 188 15.20 0.56 2.16
N SER A 189 14.01 0.51 2.77
CA SER A 189 12.82 1.19 2.27
C SER A 189 12.20 2.10 3.32
N ARG A 190 11.34 2.99 2.86
CA ARG A 190 10.53 3.85 3.71
C ARG A 190 9.07 3.51 3.52
N VAL A 191 8.42 2.96 4.55
CA VAL A 191 7.08 2.40 4.43
C VAL A 191 6.14 3.00 5.48
N HIS A 192 4.98 3.46 5.03
CA HIS A 192 3.90 3.95 5.90
C HIS A 192 2.70 3.00 5.84
N PHE A 193 2.41 2.39 6.98
CA PHE A 193 1.19 1.64 7.26
C PHE A 193 0.13 2.55 7.88
N ALA A 194 -1.03 2.62 7.23
CA ALA A 194 -2.22 3.24 7.78
C ALA A 194 -3.36 2.20 7.82
N LEU A 195 -3.92 1.94 9.00
CA LEU A 195 -5.02 1.00 9.19
C LEU A 195 -4.69 -0.43 8.65
N PRO A 196 -3.54 -1.02 8.99
CA PRO A 196 -3.11 -2.31 8.45
C PRO A 196 -3.87 -3.49 9.08
N ASN A 197 -4.00 -4.58 8.32
CA ASN A 197 -4.32 -5.91 8.84
C ASN A 197 -3.31 -6.91 8.29
N ILE A 198 -2.17 -7.01 8.96
CA ILE A 198 -1.03 -7.80 8.52
C ILE A 198 -0.84 -8.96 9.49
N VAL A 199 -0.77 -10.18 8.97
CA VAL A 199 -0.63 -11.40 9.79
C VAL A 199 0.42 -12.32 9.18
N GLY A 200 1.42 -12.72 9.96
CA GLY A 200 2.40 -13.70 9.53
C GLY A 200 1.80 -15.06 9.16
N GLY A 201 2.57 -15.88 8.45
CA GLY A 201 2.18 -17.23 8.09
C GLY A 201 2.19 -18.15 9.30
N ARG A 202 1.30 -19.14 9.34
CA ARG A 202 1.31 -20.16 10.40
C ARG A 202 2.45 -21.15 10.13
N GLY A 203 3.21 -21.51 11.16
CA GLY A 203 4.18 -22.60 11.11
C GLY A 203 3.48 -23.94 10.94
N ASP A 204 4.15 -24.87 10.27
CA ASP A 204 3.54 -26.16 9.95
C ASP A 204 3.55 -27.10 11.15
N ASP A 205 2.54 -27.95 11.21
CA ASP A 205 2.45 -28.96 12.27
C ASP A 205 3.52 -30.04 12.02
N ASN A 206 3.98 -30.72 13.07
CA ASN A 206 4.91 -31.83 12.94
C ASN A 206 4.48 -32.98 13.84
N TRP A 207 4.06 -34.08 13.22
CA TRP A 207 3.55 -35.26 13.92
C TRP A 207 4.63 -36.31 14.19
N THR A 208 5.90 -35.97 14.00
CA THR A 208 6.99 -36.87 14.38
C THR A 208 7.25 -36.81 15.88
N THR A 209 7.69 -37.93 16.45
CA THR A 209 7.92 -38.03 17.89
C THR A 209 9.01 -37.06 18.32
N CYS A 210 8.76 -36.34 19.42
CA CYS A 210 9.73 -35.45 20.02
C CYS A 210 11.09 -36.14 20.24
N GLY A 211 12.17 -35.41 19.92
CA GLY A 211 13.54 -35.85 20.18
C GLY A 211 14.26 -36.46 18.97
N PHE A 212 13.60 -36.56 17.81
CA PHE A 212 14.31 -36.79 16.55
C PHE A 212 14.82 -35.46 15.96
N PRO A 213 15.98 -35.44 15.28
CA PRO A 213 16.41 -34.25 14.55
C PRO A 213 15.32 -33.81 13.57
N ASN A 214 14.95 -32.52 13.59
CA ASN A 214 13.87 -31.93 12.78
C ASN A 214 12.44 -32.40 13.11
N SER A 215 12.18 -32.79 14.37
CA SER A 215 10.83 -33.17 14.84
C SER A 215 10.00 -32.03 15.42
N ASP A 216 10.60 -30.85 15.59
CA ASP A 216 9.88 -29.70 16.12
C ASP A 216 8.87 -29.17 15.09
N ALA A 217 7.73 -28.69 15.56
CA ALA A 217 6.78 -27.99 14.72
C ALA A 217 7.30 -26.61 14.33
N GLY A 218 6.81 -26.08 13.22
CA GLY A 218 7.30 -24.83 12.66
C GLY A 218 6.90 -23.62 13.49
N ASP A 219 7.80 -22.65 13.61
CA ASP A 219 7.48 -21.36 14.19
C ASP A 219 6.52 -20.57 13.30
N GLY A 220 5.70 -19.70 13.89
CA GLY A 220 4.93 -18.71 13.15
C GLY A 220 5.84 -17.69 12.46
N GLY A 221 5.49 -17.31 11.24
CA GLY A 221 6.17 -16.24 10.52
C GLY A 221 5.87 -14.87 11.12
N PRO A 222 6.75 -13.86 10.98
CA PRO A 222 6.46 -12.54 11.49
C PRO A 222 5.43 -11.81 10.62
N GLY A 223 4.65 -10.89 11.20
CA GLY A 223 3.75 -10.02 10.44
C GLY A 223 4.51 -9.15 9.44
N CYS A 224 5.52 -8.44 9.93
CA CYS A 224 6.39 -7.59 9.12
C CYS A 224 7.85 -7.78 9.53
N LYS A 225 8.72 -8.07 8.57
CA LYS A 225 10.17 -8.11 8.77
C LYS A 225 10.84 -6.98 8.00
N ALA A 226 11.56 -6.11 8.70
CA ALA A 226 12.19 -4.93 8.10
C ALA A 226 13.69 -4.83 8.42
N ALA A 227 14.49 -4.53 7.39
CA ALA A 227 15.95 -4.40 7.47
C ALA A 227 16.41 -3.08 6.85
N GLY A 228 17.25 -2.30 7.55
CA GLY A 228 17.73 -1.00 7.10
C GLY A 228 16.63 -0.03 6.65
N SER A 229 15.44 -0.11 7.25
CA SER A 229 14.23 0.55 6.76
C SER A 229 13.61 1.50 7.78
N GLU A 230 12.79 2.43 7.31
CA GLU A 230 12.03 3.35 8.16
C GLU A 230 10.53 3.03 8.05
N LEU A 231 9.91 2.67 9.17
CA LEU A 231 8.50 2.29 9.23
C LEU A 231 7.69 3.33 10.00
N PHE A 232 6.57 3.75 9.41
CA PHE A 232 5.53 4.54 10.08
C PHE A 232 4.28 3.67 10.20
N VAL A 233 3.76 3.51 11.41
CA VAL A 233 2.60 2.66 11.69
C VAL A 233 1.54 3.48 12.43
N SER A 234 0.39 3.67 11.79
CA SER A 234 -0.73 4.48 12.27
C SER A 234 -2.06 3.77 12.04
N GLY A 235 -2.98 3.83 13.00
CA GLY A 235 -4.30 3.20 12.83
C GLY A 235 -5.11 3.13 14.13
N ARG A 236 -6.15 2.30 14.12
CA ARG A 236 -7.07 2.07 15.23
C ARG A 236 -6.60 0.88 16.06
N GLN A 237 -7.16 0.75 17.27
CA GLN A 237 -6.91 -0.42 18.12
C GLN A 237 -7.36 -1.75 17.52
N SER A 238 -8.30 -1.72 16.56
CA SER A 238 -8.76 -2.92 15.85
C SER A 238 -7.86 -3.33 14.68
N ASP A 239 -7.03 -2.40 14.20
CA ASP A 239 -6.04 -2.67 13.17
C ASP A 239 -4.85 -3.38 13.82
N ARG A 240 -4.09 -4.17 13.05
CA ARG A 240 -3.04 -5.01 13.64
C ARG A 240 -1.92 -5.38 12.69
N ILE A 241 -0.74 -5.55 13.28
CA ILE A 241 0.38 -6.26 12.67
C ILE A 241 0.75 -7.38 13.63
N LYS A 242 0.38 -8.61 13.27
CA LYS A 242 0.51 -9.80 14.13
C LYS A 242 1.45 -10.82 13.51
N GLY A 243 2.20 -11.54 14.32
CA GLY A 243 2.83 -12.78 13.88
C GLY A 243 1.80 -13.84 13.52
N GLY A 244 2.27 -14.89 12.86
CA GLY A 244 1.48 -16.09 12.59
C GLY A 244 1.52 -17.04 13.79
N PHE A 245 0.58 -17.98 13.79
CA PHE A 245 0.49 -19.05 14.77
C PHE A 245 1.67 -20.02 14.65
N ALA A 246 2.07 -20.63 15.77
CA ALA A 246 2.94 -21.80 15.74
C ALA A 246 2.27 -22.99 15.03
N GLY A 247 3.10 -23.93 14.58
CA GLY A 247 2.69 -25.31 14.35
C GLY A 247 2.61 -26.09 15.66
N TYR A 248 1.82 -27.16 15.66
CA TYR A 248 1.67 -28.06 16.80
C TYR A 248 2.51 -29.33 16.61
N GLY A 249 3.20 -29.74 17.66
CA GLY A 249 3.87 -31.02 17.76
C GLY A 249 2.93 -32.12 18.26
N GLU A 250 3.28 -33.40 18.05
CA GLU A 250 2.52 -34.52 18.63
C GLU A 250 2.51 -34.50 20.17
N GLN A 251 3.60 -34.00 20.79
CA GLN A 251 3.76 -33.90 22.24
C GLN A 251 4.39 -32.55 22.60
N MET A 252 3.94 -31.93 23.70
CA MET A 252 4.71 -30.84 24.30
C MET A 252 6.04 -31.40 24.82
N PRO A 253 7.19 -30.73 24.57
CA PRO A 253 7.35 -29.32 24.21
C PRO A 253 7.65 -29.02 22.72
N CYS A 254 7.28 -29.90 21.78
CA CYS A 254 7.66 -29.76 20.36
C CYS A 254 6.78 -28.82 19.54
N ASP A 255 5.96 -28.01 20.21
CA ASP A 255 5.21 -26.93 19.55
C ASP A 255 6.18 -25.83 19.12
N GLY A 256 5.93 -25.24 17.94
CA GLY A 256 6.65 -24.07 17.50
C GLY A 256 6.34 -22.85 18.39
N TYR A 257 7.06 -21.77 18.15
CA TYR A 257 6.79 -20.46 18.75
C TYR A 257 5.88 -19.63 17.86
N GLY A 258 5.01 -18.81 18.47
CA GLY A 258 4.27 -17.80 17.72
C GLY A 258 5.21 -16.78 17.07
N GLY A 259 4.89 -16.31 15.87
CA GLY A 259 5.70 -15.32 15.17
C GLY A 259 5.63 -13.94 15.82
N ASP A 260 6.60 -13.08 15.54
CA ASP A 260 6.60 -11.67 15.96
C ASP A 260 5.59 -10.83 15.17
N GLY A 261 5.01 -9.79 15.79
CA GLY A 261 4.27 -8.77 15.05
C GLY A 261 5.16 -8.05 14.04
N ILE A 262 6.18 -7.34 14.54
CA ILE A 262 7.17 -6.63 13.74
C ILE A 262 8.57 -7.05 14.18
N THR A 263 9.40 -7.52 13.25
CA THR A 263 10.84 -7.77 13.46
C THR A 263 11.64 -6.69 12.73
N MET A 264 12.45 -5.92 13.45
CA MET A 264 13.29 -4.85 12.90
C MET A 264 14.78 -5.21 13.02
N CYS A 265 15.58 -4.99 11.98
CA CYS A 265 17.03 -5.19 12.03
C CYS A 265 17.83 -4.19 11.19
N GLY A 266 19.16 -4.21 11.30
CA GLY A 266 20.06 -3.49 10.39
C GLY A 266 19.92 -1.97 10.44
N GLY A 267 19.77 -1.39 11.63
CA GLY A 267 19.61 0.06 11.80
C GLY A 267 18.23 0.61 11.41
N SER A 268 17.22 -0.27 11.29
CA SER A 268 15.85 0.17 10.99
C SER A 268 15.27 1.07 12.08
N VAL A 269 14.35 1.96 11.72
CA VAL A 269 13.66 2.88 12.62
C VAL A 269 12.16 2.62 12.56
N LEU A 270 11.53 2.39 13.72
CA LEU A 270 10.08 2.26 13.85
C LEU A 270 9.48 3.51 14.51
N TYR A 271 8.47 4.10 13.87
CA TYR A 271 7.52 5.03 14.46
C TYR A 271 6.16 4.36 14.51
N HIS A 272 5.71 3.93 15.68
CA HIS A 272 4.45 3.20 15.82
C HIS A 272 3.55 3.80 16.87
N GLN A 273 2.24 3.76 16.62
CA GLN A 273 1.25 4.19 17.59
C GLN A 273 -0.14 3.62 17.34
N GLY A 274 -0.87 3.37 18.43
CA GLY A 274 -2.32 3.11 18.40
C GLY A 274 -2.73 1.75 17.84
N ILE A 275 -1.80 1.02 17.24
CA ILE A 275 -1.98 -0.32 16.68
C ILE A 275 -1.34 -1.34 17.62
N PRO A 276 -2.10 -2.34 18.09
CA PRO A 276 -1.52 -3.55 18.66
C PRO A 276 -0.61 -4.21 17.63
N ALA A 277 0.69 -4.17 17.89
CA ALA A 277 1.60 -5.17 17.37
C ALA A 277 1.59 -6.30 18.40
N GLY A 278 1.44 -7.54 17.97
CA GLY A 278 1.36 -8.68 18.88
C GLY A 278 2.01 -9.89 18.24
N GLY A 279 2.82 -10.61 19.00
CA GLY A 279 3.11 -11.97 18.60
C GLY A 279 1.88 -12.83 18.78
N ASP A 280 1.85 -13.97 18.09
CA ASP A 280 0.88 -14.99 18.45
C ASP A 280 1.28 -15.68 19.75
N SER A 281 0.30 -16.15 20.52
CA SER A 281 0.53 -16.79 21.83
C SER A 281 0.28 -18.29 21.82
N ASP A 282 -0.03 -18.87 20.67
CA ASP A 282 -0.32 -20.30 20.56
C ASP A 282 0.99 -21.10 20.42
N GLY A 283 1.06 -22.26 21.09
CA GLY A 283 2.19 -23.20 21.05
C GLY A 283 3.19 -23.06 22.21
N GLY A 284 4.47 -23.33 21.92
CA GLY A 284 5.57 -23.41 22.88
C GLY A 284 6.00 -22.06 23.48
N GLY A 285 5.52 -20.95 22.92
CA GLY A 285 5.71 -19.61 23.48
C GLY A 285 5.15 -18.49 22.60
N SER A 286 5.05 -17.28 23.17
CA SER A 286 4.51 -16.11 22.49
C SER A 286 5.57 -15.33 21.72
N GLY A 287 5.28 -14.92 20.49
CA GLY A 287 6.11 -13.95 19.77
C GLY A 287 6.07 -12.56 20.41
N TYR A 288 7.02 -11.68 20.04
CA TYR A 288 7.02 -10.30 20.50
C TYR A 288 6.08 -9.43 19.67
N ALA A 289 5.51 -8.41 20.32
CA ALA A 289 4.82 -7.34 19.63
C ALA A 289 5.74 -6.64 18.61
N VAL A 290 6.90 -6.18 19.10
CA VAL A 290 7.97 -5.57 18.33
C VAL A 290 9.27 -6.19 18.82
N ASN A 291 9.96 -6.88 17.93
CA ASN A 291 11.29 -7.39 18.16
C ASN A 291 12.31 -6.45 17.49
N LEU A 292 13.16 -5.81 18.30
CA LEU A 292 14.20 -4.87 17.86
C LEU A 292 15.56 -5.55 17.92
N ASP A 293 15.97 -6.16 16.81
CA ASP A 293 17.24 -6.88 16.70
C ASP A 293 18.33 -6.04 16.01
N CYS A 294 19.59 -6.44 16.19
CA CYS A 294 20.74 -6.00 15.38
C CYS A 294 20.84 -4.47 15.16
N GLY A 295 20.68 -3.69 16.22
CA GLY A 295 20.85 -2.22 16.19
C GLY A 295 19.66 -1.45 15.61
N ALA A 296 18.49 -2.08 15.43
CA ALA A 296 17.26 -1.36 15.17
C ALA A 296 16.88 -0.45 16.35
N THR A 297 16.22 0.66 16.05
CA THR A 297 15.70 1.59 17.07
C THR A 297 14.19 1.74 16.92
N GLY A 298 13.48 1.67 18.05
CA GLY A 298 12.06 1.96 18.12
C GLY A 298 11.86 3.29 18.82
N SER A 299 11.04 4.15 18.23
CA SER A 299 10.47 5.29 18.94
C SER A 299 8.95 5.17 18.92
N SER A 300 8.33 5.26 20.09
CA SER A 300 6.90 5.52 20.19
C SER A 300 6.76 7.04 20.28
N PRO A 301 6.56 7.75 19.15
CA PRO A 301 6.35 9.19 19.24
C PRO A 301 5.17 9.49 20.17
N SER A 302 5.32 10.53 20.99
CA SER A 302 4.26 10.98 21.90
C SER A 302 3.02 11.51 21.17
N TRP A 303 3.15 11.85 19.88
CA TRP A 303 2.11 12.44 19.05
C TRP A 303 1.34 11.39 18.26
N ALA A 304 0.01 11.54 18.19
CA ALA A 304 -0.93 10.78 17.36
C ALA A 304 -0.63 10.96 15.85
N ALA A 305 0.00 9.97 15.21
CA ALA A 305 0.19 9.97 13.77
C ALA A 305 -1.17 9.97 13.07
N PRO A 306 -1.55 11.04 12.37
CA PRO A 306 -2.88 11.13 11.82
C PRO A 306 -3.06 10.15 10.67
N SER A 307 -4.27 9.63 10.49
CA SER A 307 -4.60 8.75 9.37
C SER A 307 -5.88 9.16 8.67
N LEU A 308 -5.94 8.86 7.38
CA LEU A 308 -7.09 9.07 6.51
C LEU A 308 -7.69 7.74 6.08
N GLN A 309 -8.99 7.60 6.29
CA GLN A 309 -9.80 6.47 5.86
C GLN A 309 -10.90 6.96 4.91
N ARG A 310 -11.14 6.23 3.81
CA ARG A 310 -12.36 6.41 3.03
C ARG A 310 -13.42 5.43 3.51
N THR A 311 -14.60 5.96 3.78
CA THR A 311 -15.82 5.23 4.14
C THR A 311 -16.98 5.70 3.25
N GLY A 312 -18.12 5.03 3.34
CA GLY A 312 -19.30 5.33 2.53
C GLY A 312 -19.41 4.47 1.27
N ALA A 313 -20.54 4.62 0.58
CA ALA A 313 -20.81 3.95 -0.68
C ALA A 313 -20.08 4.64 -1.85
N ASP A 314 -20.10 4.04 -3.04
CA ASP A 314 -19.40 4.60 -4.21
C ASP A 314 -19.87 6.01 -4.60
N ASN A 315 -21.13 6.35 -4.26
CA ASN A 315 -21.74 7.66 -4.50
C ASN A 315 -21.57 8.67 -3.34
N GLU A 316 -20.99 8.28 -2.21
CA GLU A 316 -20.75 9.16 -1.06
C GLU A 316 -19.35 8.90 -0.49
N THR A 317 -18.41 9.81 -0.71
CA THR A 317 -17.07 9.69 -0.14
C THR A 317 -17.06 10.35 1.23
N ARG A 318 -17.06 9.55 2.30
CA ARG A 318 -16.82 10.04 3.67
C ARG A 318 -15.37 9.82 4.03
N ILE A 319 -14.72 10.84 4.52
CA ILE A 319 -13.34 10.79 4.98
C ILE A 319 -13.36 10.76 6.50
N VAL A 320 -12.87 9.68 7.09
CA VAL A 320 -12.63 9.61 8.54
C VAL A 320 -11.17 9.97 8.79
N ILE A 321 -10.97 10.89 9.71
CA ILE A 321 -9.68 11.43 10.08
C ILE A 321 -9.42 11.03 11.52
N HIS A 322 -8.25 10.45 11.76
CA HIS A 322 -7.75 10.11 13.08
C HIS A 322 -6.55 11.00 13.41
N GLY A 323 -6.36 11.35 14.68
CA GLY A 323 -5.23 12.15 15.15
C GLY A 323 -5.32 12.45 16.64
N ALA A 324 -4.56 13.45 17.11
CA ALA A 324 -4.54 13.81 18.53
C ALA A 324 -5.87 14.47 18.93
N PRO A 325 -6.52 14.07 20.04
CA PRO A 325 -7.70 14.76 20.55
C PRO A 325 -7.48 16.27 20.67
N GLY A 326 -8.42 17.07 20.17
CA GLY A 326 -8.33 18.53 20.15
C GLY A 326 -7.40 19.13 19.08
N GLY A 327 -6.70 18.31 18.28
CA GLY A 327 -5.83 18.80 17.21
C GLY A 327 -6.60 19.49 16.08
N SER A 328 -6.06 20.59 15.55
CA SER A 328 -6.63 21.33 14.41
C SER A 328 -6.29 20.65 13.09
N VAL A 329 -7.28 20.50 12.21
CA VAL A 329 -7.18 19.70 10.99
C VAL A 329 -7.37 20.56 9.75
N ARG A 330 -6.42 20.44 8.81
CA ARG A 330 -6.55 20.97 7.46
C ARG A 330 -6.45 19.84 6.44
N LEU A 331 -7.41 19.80 5.52
CA LEU A 331 -7.43 18.88 4.39
C LEU A 331 -6.86 19.56 3.16
N TYR A 332 -5.97 18.86 2.48
CA TYR A 332 -5.30 19.31 1.27
C TYR A 332 -5.65 18.33 0.16
N GLY A 333 -5.89 18.87 -1.03
CA GLY A 333 -6.18 18.05 -2.20
C GLY A 333 -5.56 18.60 -3.47
N GLY A 334 -5.27 17.69 -4.39
CA GLY A 334 -4.71 17.99 -5.70
C GLY A 334 -4.77 16.78 -6.61
N SER A 335 -4.63 17.00 -7.92
CA SER A 335 -4.65 15.95 -8.94
C SER A 335 -3.28 15.34 -9.24
N GLU A 336 -2.22 15.76 -8.55
CA GLU A 336 -0.85 15.26 -8.76
C GLU A 336 -0.31 14.68 -7.46
N ALA A 337 -0.01 13.38 -7.50
CA ALA A 337 0.78 12.72 -6.47
C ALA A 337 2.23 13.22 -6.56
N ILE A 338 2.76 13.69 -5.43
CA ILE A 338 4.17 14.08 -5.30
C ILE A 338 4.74 13.45 -4.04
N VAL A 339 6.06 13.38 -3.91
CA VAL A 339 6.75 13.12 -2.64
C VAL A 339 7.67 14.29 -2.38
N GLN A 340 7.33 15.11 -1.39
CA GLN A 340 8.13 16.28 -1.03
C GLN A 340 8.46 16.27 0.47
N ASN A 341 9.71 15.96 0.78
CA ASN A 341 10.26 16.07 2.12
C ASN A 341 10.19 17.54 2.57
N THR A 342 9.49 17.81 3.67
CA THR A 342 9.41 19.14 4.25
C THR A 342 9.40 19.04 5.77
N ALA A 343 10.43 19.62 6.39
CA ALA A 343 10.48 19.83 7.82
C ALA A 343 9.33 20.77 8.26
N PRO A 344 8.82 20.65 9.51
CA PRO A 344 9.29 19.75 10.56
C PRO A 344 8.64 18.36 10.59
N SER A 345 7.65 18.08 9.73
CA SER A 345 6.91 16.80 9.78
C SER A 345 7.78 15.63 9.34
N LYS A 346 7.61 14.50 10.04
CA LYS A 346 8.28 13.26 9.68
C LYS A 346 7.72 12.63 8.42
N ILE A 347 6.42 12.79 8.16
CA ILE A 347 5.76 12.32 6.93
C ILE A 347 5.80 13.44 5.87
N GLU A 348 6.09 13.05 4.63
CA GLU A 348 6.23 13.93 3.47
C GLU A 348 4.92 14.61 3.07
N TRP A 349 5.02 15.65 2.24
CA TRP A 349 3.90 16.10 1.44
C TRP A 349 3.64 15.14 0.29
N LEU A 350 2.39 14.70 0.16
CA LEU A 350 2.01 13.63 -0.75
C LEU A 350 1.10 14.06 -1.90
N THR A 351 0.73 15.33 -1.94
CA THR A 351 -0.15 15.89 -2.96
C THR A 351 0.32 17.29 -3.31
N ARG A 352 0.36 17.62 -4.61
CA ARG A 352 0.55 19.01 -5.01
C ARG A 352 -0.73 19.76 -4.69
N THR A 353 -0.70 20.54 -3.62
CA THR A 353 -1.86 21.25 -3.11
C THR A 353 -2.43 22.19 -4.18
N GLN A 354 -3.67 21.94 -4.57
CA GLN A 354 -4.46 22.82 -5.44
C GLN A 354 -5.54 23.55 -4.64
N TRP A 355 -6.01 22.93 -3.55
CA TRP A 355 -6.97 23.53 -2.63
C TRP A 355 -6.73 23.05 -1.20
N VAL A 356 -7.19 23.86 -0.25
CA VAL A 356 -7.09 23.60 1.19
C VAL A 356 -8.45 23.85 1.82
N LYS A 357 -8.86 22.99 2.74
CA LYS A 357 -10.07 23.13 3.54
C LYS A 357 -9.73 23.01 5.02
N ASP A 358 -10.07 24.03 5.79
CA ASP A 358 -10.07 23.94 7.25
C ASP A 358 -11.29 23.12 7.69
N LEU A 359 -11.06 22.08 8.49
CA LEU A 359 -12.09 21.19 8.98
C LEU A 359 -12.42 21.44 10.47
N GLY A 360 -11.66 22.28 11.17
CA GLY A 360 -11.80 22.52 12.61
C GLY A 360 -10.95 21.56 13.45
N THR A 361 -11.45 21.18 14.63
CA THR A 361 -10.70 20.38 15.61
C THR A 361 -11.24 18.96 15.75
N LEU A 362 -10.36 17.99 15.97
CA LEU A 362 -10.73 16.62 16.30
C LEU A 362 -11.49 16.55 17.64
N ASN A 363 -12.44 15.63 17.74
CA ASN A 363 -13.21 15.43 18.97
C ASN A 363 -12.36 14.83 20.11
N SER A 364 -12.96 14.60 21.28
CA SER A 364 -12.28 14.00 22.45
C SER A 364 -11.74 12.59 22.22
N LYS A 365 -12.21 11.88 21.19
CA LYS A 365 -11.69 10.57 20.76
C LYS A 365 -10.60 10.68 19.70
N GLY A 366 -10.20 11.90 19.32
CA GLY A 366 -9.22 12.12 18.25
C GLY A 366 -9.74 11.78 16.86
N THR A 367 -11.06 11.85 16.64
CA THR A 367 -11.68 11.53 15.36
C THR A 367 -12.54 12.65 14.81
N MET A 368 -12.70 12.69 13.50
CA MET A 368 -13.75 13.45 12.82
C MET A 368 -14.14 12.77 11.51
N THR A 369 -15.36 13.01 11.05
CA THR A 369 -15.84 12.56 9.75
C THR A 369 -16.19 13.78 8.91
N TYR A 370 -15.71 13.79 7.68
CA TYR A 370 -15.99 14.83 6.71
C TYR A 370 -16.61 14.19 5.46
N THR A 371 -17.79 14.66 5.06
CA THR A 371 -18.38 14.27 3.77
C THR A 371 -17.70 15.05 2.68
N PHE A 372 -17.00 14.34 1.79
CA PHE A 372 -16.29 14.92 0.67
C PHE A 372 -17.20 15.04 -0.53
N ASP A 373 -17.66 16.26 -0.80
CA ASP A 373 -18.54 16.58 -1.93
C ASP A 373 -17.78 16.65 -3.28
N GLY A 374 -16.47 16.39 -3.27
CA GLY A 374 -15.60 16.62 -4.42
C GLY A 374 -15.40 18.12 -4.69
N PRO A 375 -14.40 18.49 -5.50
CA PRO A 375 -14.42 19.81 -6.10
C PRO A 375 -15.62 19.86 -7.05
N HIS A 376 -16.48 20.88 -6.94
CA HIS A 376 -17.55 21.14 -7.94
C HIS A 376 -17.02 21.21 -9.39
N ARG A 377 -15.70 21.33 -9.57
CA ARG A 377 -14.98 21.35 -10.84
C ARG A 377 -14.63 19.99 -11.42
N MET A 378 -14.74 18.90 -10.66
CA MET A 378 -14.68 17.56 -11.25
C MET A 378 -15.99 17.34 -12.00
N LYS A 379 -15.99 17.67 -13.29
CA LYS A 379 -17.14 17.43 -14.16
C LYS A 379 -17.46 15.93 -14.14
N ARG A 380 -18.75 15.60 -14.16
CA ARG A 380 -19.23 14.20 -14.20
C ARG A 380 -18.60 13.38 -15.34
N ASP A 381 -18.13 14.03 -16.40
CA ASP A 381 -17.54 13.37 -17.57
C ASP A 381 -16.05 13.02 -17.41
N SER A 382 -15.44 13.28 -16.24
CA SER A 382 -14.02 13.04 -15.98
C SER A 382 -13.75 11.62 -15.44
N LYS A 383 -14.20 10.58 -16.16
CA LYS A 383 -13.86 9.19 -15.79
C LYS A 383 -12.34 9.02 -15.71
N GLY A 384 -11.87 8.28 -14.72
CA GLY A 384 -10.44 8.09 -14.47
C GLY A 384 -9.71 9.30 -13.87
N ALA A 385 -10.38 10.45 -13.72
CA ALA A 385 -9.80 11.53 -12.96
C ALA A 385 -9.62 11.12 -11.50
N HIS A 386 -8.53 11.57 -10.90
CA HIS A 386 -8.19 11.24 -9.53
C HIS A 386 -7.81 12.49 -8.74
N LEU A 387 -8.03 12.42 -7.44
CA LEU A 387 -7.48 13.34 -6.45
C LEU A 387 -6.67 12.55 -5.45
N VAL A 388 -5.62 13.20 -4.96
CA VAL A 388 -4.88 12.74 -3.80
C VAL A 388 -5.16 13.71 -2.68
N LEU A 389 -5.73 13.19 -1.61
CA LEU A 389 -6.01 13.92 -0.40
C LEU A 389 -4.95 13.63 0.66
N GLN A 390 -4.64 14.61 1.49
CA GLN A 390 -3.80 14.45 2.67
C GLN A 390 -4.26 15.44 3.73
N VAL A 391 -4.16 15.10 5.02
CA VAL A 391 -4.40 16.07 6.09
C VAL A 391 -3.11 16.46 6.79
N THR A 392 -3.13 17.68 7.30
CA THR A 392 -2.24 18.11 8.37
C THR A 392 -3.05 18.22 9.66
N VAL A 393 -2.51 17.67 10.74
CA VAL A 393 -3.04 17.84 12.09
C VAL A 393 -2.00 18.58 12.93
N VAL A 394 -2.39 19.70 13.52
CA VAL A 394 -1.60 20.42 14.52
C VAL A 394 -2.13 20.05 15.88
N ASP A 395 -1.33 19.33 16.68
CA ASP A 395 -1.76 18.89 18.01
C ASP A 395 -1.80 20.08 19.01
N PRO A 396 -2.39 19.90 20.22
CA PRO A 396 -2.45 20.96 21.22
C PRO A 396 -1.08 21.49 21.70
N SER A 397 0.01 20.74 21.47
CA SER A 397 1.37 21.19 21.76
C SER A 397 2.00 22.01 20.63
N GLY A 398 1.29 22.17 19.51
CA GLY A 398 1.73 22.91 18.32
C GLY A 398 2.53 22.06 17.32
N VAL A 399 2.70 20.75 17.57
CA VAL A 399 3.44 19.89 16.66
C VAL A 399 2.57 19.56 15.45
N THR A 400 3.13 19.81 14.26
CA THR A 400 2.46 19.58 12.98
C THR A 400 2.79 18.19 12.43
N GLN A 401 1.76 17.37 12.21
CA GLN A 401 1.87 16.02 11.66
C GLN A 401 1.07 15.90 10.37
N ARG A 402 1.54 15.03 9.46
CA ARG A 402 0.83 14.72 8.21
C ARG A 402 0.34 13.29 8.21
N SER A 403 -0.79 13.05 7.53
CA SER A 403 -1.34 11.71 7.38
C SER A 403 -0.74 10.96 6.20
N ASN A 404 -1.16 9.70 6.06
CA ASN A 404 -1.12 9.02 4.77
C ASN A 404 -1.91 9.80 3.72
N SER A 405 -1.65 9.51 2.46
CA SER A 405 -2.47 9.97 1.36
C SER A 405 -3.75 9.14 1.23
N LEU A 406 -4.77 9.72 0.59
CA LEU A 406 -6.02 9.04 0.26
C LEU A 406 -6.41 9.37 -1.19
N PRO A 407 -6.27 8.42 -2.14
CA PRO A 407 -6.70 8.60 -3.50
C PRO A 407 -8.24 8.50 -3.61
N VAL A 408 -8.83 9.46 -4.30
CA VAL A 408 -10.23 9.45 -4.73
C VAL A 408 -10.22 9.34 -6.24
N ILE A 409 -10.60 8.17 -6.76
CA ILE A 409 -10.66 7.87 -8.19
C ILE A 409 -12.13 7.96 -8.62
N LEU A 410 -12.41 8.78 -9.63
CA LEU A 410 -13.72 8.87 -10.27
C LEU A 410 -13.88 7.76 -11.30
N ARG A 411 -15.04 7.10 -11.27
CA ARG A 411 -15.36 5.94 -12.09
C ARG A 411 -16.46 6.25 -13.08
#